data_AF-A0A3S3BHZ5-F1
#
_entry.id   AF-A0A3S3BHZ5-F1
#
_cell.length_a   1.000
_cell.length_b   1.000
_cell.length_c   1.000
_cell.angle_alpha   90.00
_cell.angle_beta   90.00
_cell.angle_gamma   90.00
#
_symmetry.space_group_name_H-M   'P 1'
#
loop_
_entity.id
_entity.type
_entity.pdbx_description
1 polymer ?
#
loop_
_entity_poly.entity_id
_entity_poly.type
_entity_poly.pdbx_seq_one_letter_code
_entity_poly.pdbx_strand_id
1 'polypeptide(L)' 'MRFPTYISSEDLDMLTAALNDHCRAYRISASAERDEVARLIMVLFDSGIDNADDMKAALTATRPHSA' A
#
# COMPACT_ATOMS: atom_id res chain seq x y z
N MET A 1 2.13 -12.83 -12.97
CA MET A 1 1.61 -11.58 -12.39
C MET A 1 0.57 -11.05 -13.37
N ARG A 2 -0.70 -11.13 -12.99
CA ARG A 2 -1.79 -10.54 -13.76
C ARG A 2 -1.91 -9.13 -13.20
N PHE A 3 -1.51 -8.11 -13.94
CA PHE A 3 -1.76 -6.75 -13.52
C PHE A 3 -3.28 -6.52 -13.56
N PRO A 4 -3.88 -5.82 -12.58
CA PRO A 4 -5.29 -5.48 -12.65
C PRO A 4 -5.53 -4.76 -13.98
N THR A 5 -6.49 -5.28 -14.76
CA THR A 5 -6.70 -4.94 -16.18
C THR A 5 -7.05 -3.47 -16.40
N TYR A 6 -7.32 -2.69 -15.34
CA TYR A 6 -7.43 -1.23 -15.39
C TYR A 6 -7.33 -0.67 -13.96
N ILE A 7 -6.44 0.29 -13.71
CA ILE A 7 -6.42 1.09 -12.47
C ILE A 7 -7.03 2.44 -12.83
N SER A 8 -8.14 2.80 -12.19
CA SER A 8 -8.76 4.12 -12.42
C SER A 8 -7.95 5.21 -11.73
N SER A 9 -8.16 6.46 -12.13
CA SER A 9 -7.55 7.60 -11.43
C SER A 9 -7.97 7.68 -9.96
N GLU A 10 -9.19 7.25 -9.63
CA GLU A 10 -9.69 7.18 -8.25
C GLU A 10 -8.96 6.10 -7.44
N ASP A 11 -8.75 4.92 -8.01
CA ASP A 11 -7.94 3.86 -7.40
C ASP A 11 -6.51 4.35 -7.16
N LEU A 12 -5.90 5.01 -8.15
CA LEU A 12 -4.55 5.53 -8.04
C LEU A 12 -4.43 6.59 -6.94
N ASP A 13 -5.42 7.47 -6.80
CA ASP A 13 -5.47 8.48 -5.73
C ASP A 13 -5.56 7.81 -4.36
N MET A 14 -6.44 6.81 -4.21
CA MET A 14 -6.57 6.02 -2.99
C MET A 14 -5.26 5.30 -2.63
N LEU A 15 -4.62 4.60 -3.58
CA LEU A 15 -3.36 3.88 -3.36
C LEU A 15 -2.23 4.85 -2.97
N THR A 16 -2.20 6.03 -3.59
CA THR A 16 -1.22 7.08 -3.28
C THR A 16 -1.46 7.67 -1.89
N ALA A 17 -2.71 7.88 -1.51
CA ALA A 17 -3.09 8.34 -0.17
C ALA A 17 -2.69 7.30 0.90
N ALA A 18 -2.97 6.01 0.66
CA ALA A 18 -2.59 4.93 1.57
C ALA A 18 -1.07 4.84 1.75
N LEU A 19 -0.29 4.97 0.66
CA LEU A 19 1.17 5.00 0.71
C LEU A 19 1.68 6.19 1.54
N ASN A 20 1.20 7.40 1.27
CA ASN A 20 1.65 8.61 1.96
C ASN A 20 1.28 8.57 3.45
N ASP A 21 0.07 8.12 3.78
CA ASP A 21 -0.38 7.98 5.16
C ASP A 21 0.48 6.97 5.93
N HIS A 22 0.75 5.80 5.34
CA HIS A 22 1.60 4.78 5.93
C HIS A 22 3.04 5.29 6.11
N CYS A 23 3.64 5.88 5.08
CA CYS A 23 4.98 6.45 5.19
C CYS A 23 5.06 7.55 6.26
N ARG A 24 4.02 8.40 6.38
CA ARG A 24 3.95 9.44 7.41
C ARG A 24 3.81 8.85 8.82
N ALA A 25 2.93 7.86 9.00
CA ALA A 25 2.69 7.21 10.28
C ALA A 25 3.97 6.54 10.83
N TYR A 26 4.76 5.92 9.95
CA TYR A 26 5.98 5.20 10.33
C TYR A 26 7.27 5.99 10.08
N ARG A 27 7.17 7.28 9.73
CA ARG A 27 8.30 8.18 9.41
C ARG A 27 9.27 7.61 8.36
N ILE A 28 8.74 6.86 7.40
CA ILE A 28 9.49 6.24 6.31
C ILE A 28 9.99 7.35 5.39
N SER A 29 11.28 7.65 5.48
CA SER A 29 11.93 8.71 4.68
C SER A 29 12.81 8.14 3.56
N ALA A 30 13.17 6.85 3.67
CA ALA A 30 14.01 6.17 2.70
C ALA A 30 13.21 5.80 1.45
N SER A 31 13.78 6.09 0.26
CA SER A 31 13.17 5.75 -1.02
C SER A 31 12.99 4.25 -1.22
N ALA A 32 13.93 3.44 -0.74
CA ALA A 32 13.86 1.98 -0.84
C ALA A 32 12.70 1.40 -0.01
N GLU A 33 12.56 1.81 1.25
CA GLU A 33 11.48 1.33 2.13
C GLU A 33 10.10 1.82 1.64
N ARG A 34 10.03 3.02 1.05
CA ARG A 34 8.82 3.51 0.39
C ARG A 34 8.44 2.69 -0.84
N ASP A 35 9.42 2.25 -1.63
CA ASP A 35 9.20 1.40 -2.79
C ASP A 35 8.69 0.01 -2.39
N GLU A 36 9.21 -0.56 -1.29
CA GLU A 36 8.71 -1.81 -0.72
C GLU A 36 7.24 -1.69 -0.28
N VAL A 37 6.87 -0.60 0.40
CA VAL A 37 5.48 -0.33 0.78
C VAL A 37 4.59 -0.15 -0.46
N ALA A 38 5.06 0.56 -1.48
CA ALA A 38 4.31 0.74 -2.73
C ALA A 38 4.05 -0.59 -3.44
N ARG A 39 5.04 -1.49 -3.50
CA ARG A 39 4.86 -2.85 -4.04
C ARG A 39 3.86 -3.65 -3.23
N LEU A 40 3.93 -3.56 -1.90
CA LEU A 40 3.00 -4.26 -1.02
C LEU A 40 1.56 -3.77 -1.24
N ILE A 41 1.34 -2.46 -1.37
CA ILE A 41 0.04 -1.86 -1.70
C ILE A 41 -0.51 -2.43 -3.01
N MET A 42 0.31 -2.56 -4.06
CA MET A 42 -0.14 -3.14 -5.32
C MET A 42 -0.52 -4.62 -5.20
N VAL A 43 0.20 -5.39 -4.39
CA VAL A 43 -0.13 -6.81 -4.13
C VAL A 43 -1.46 -6.94 -3.38
N LEU A 44 -1.70 -6.09 -2.39
CA LEU A 44 -2.94 -6.05 -1.62
C LEU A 44 -4.12 -5.66 -2.53
N PHE A 45 -3.94 -4.66 -3.38
CA PHE A 45 -4.94 -4.24 -4.36
C PHE A 45 -5.26 -5.35 -5.37
N ASP A 46 -4.24 -6.04 -5.91
CA ASP A 46 -4.43 -7.20 -6.80
C ASP A 46 -5.15 -8.37 -6.10
N SER A 47 -4.97 -8.49 -4.78
CA SER A 47 -5.67 -9.47 -3.95
C SER A 47 -7.14 -9.12 -3.68
N GLY A 48 -7.61 -7.96 -4.16
CA GLY A 48 -9.00 -7.51 -4.03
C GLY A 48 -9.25 -6.53 -2.90
N ILE A 49 -8.21 -5.95 -2.29
CA ILE A 49 -8.36 -4.90 -1.28
C ILE A 49 -8.48 -3.55 -1.99
N ASP A 50 -9.71 -3.07 -2.19
CA ASP A 50 -10.02 -1.86 -2.96
C ASP A 50 -10.41 -0.64 -2.11
N ASN A 51 -10.36 -0.74 -0.78
CA ASN A 51 -10.70 0.37 0.12
C ASN A 51 -9.54 0.76 1.04
N ALA A 52 -9.49 2.05 1.38
CA ALA A 52 -8.35 2.65 2.09
C ALA A 52 -8.17 2.12 3.52
N ASP A 53 -9.26 1.88 4.25
CA ASP A 53 -9.20 1.39 5.62
C ASP A 53 -8.66 -0.05 5.70
N ASP A 54 -9.13 -0.94 4.84
CA ASP A 54 -8.65 -2.31 4.76
C ASP A 54 -7.20 -2.37 4.26
N MET A 55 -6.83 -1.52 3.29
CA MET A 55 -5.44 -1.37 2.84
C MET A 55 -4.51 -0.99 4.00
N LYS A 56 -4.90 -0.02 4.84
CA LYS A 56 -4.12 0.40 6.01
C LYS A 56 -4.01 -0.71 7.07
N ALA A 57 -5.11 -1.41 7.32
CA ALA A 57 -5.14 -2.52 8.26
C ALA A 57 -4.21 -3.65 7.79
N ALA A 58 -4.30 -4.03 6.52
CA ALA A 58 -3.45 -5.04 5.91
C ALA A 58 -1.97 -4.63 5.90
N LEU A 59 -1.63 -3.39 5.55
CA LEU A 59 -0.26 -2.89 5.62
C LEU A 59 0.32 -2.97 7.04
N THR A 60 -0.49 -2.67 8.05
CA THR A 60 -0.09 -2.77 9.45
C THR A 60 0.11 -4.23 9.88
N ALA A 61 -0.77 -5.13 9.43
CA ALA A 61 -0.69 -6.56 9.72
C ALA A 61 0.48 -7.27 9.00
N THR A 62 0.89 -6.76 7.82
CA THR A 62 1.94 -7.38 7.00
C THR A 62 3.35 -7.01 7.46
N ARG A 63 3.50 -5.99 8.33
CA ARG A 63 4.82 -5.70 8.89
C ARG A 63 5.25 -6.86 9.80
N PRO A 64 6.40 -7.52 9.54
CA PRO A 64 6.93 -8.47 10.49
C PRO A 64 7.14 -7.75 11.81
N HIS A 65 6.58 -8.32 12.88
CA HIS A 65 6.88 -7.94 14.24
C HIS A 65 8.38 -8.24 14.43
N SER A 66 9.25 -7.25 14.16
CA SER A 66 10.64 -7.29 14.61
C SER A 66 10.61 -7.16 16.13
N ALA A 67 10.36 -8.28 16.80
CA ALA A 67 10.77 -8.53 18.17
C ALA A 67 11.89 -9.58 18.15
#